data_AF-A0A9Q5NAZ5-F1
#
_entry.id   AF-A0A9Q5NAZ5-F1
#
_cell.length_a   1.000
_cell.length_b   1.000
_cell.length_c   1.000
_cell.angle_alpha   90.00
_cell.angle_beta   90.00
_cell.angle_gamma   90.00
#
_symmetry.space_group_name_H-M   'P 1'
#
loop_
_entity.id
_entity.type
_entity.pdbx_description
1 polymer ?
#
loop_
_entity_poly.entity_id
_entity_poly.type
_entity_poly.pdbx_seq_one_letter_code
_entity_poly.pdbx_strand_id
1 'polypeptide(L)'
;MTRLPKTSVSSSRNRLSKLDIQTKHNQKYGNRKLAQSLLMVKLPPKEIDDLKKEQFFRFNTKELPKILDETGKRTSRAIVTERLHPIFRLTNLDHFKQAIRDIVLAHHFSFIREARIFHPDISLDNLMVRYSGDGAVPGALIDFDLASVGVSSSEGHHGRRTGTRRFMAIDLLENETSPHLERFDWESFFYVICWIGTHYSYGTEVQTDALDELDTDVDKLLVPSKQLMLVGFGSPLDILFTDFYKPLYWTWVYDLQSMFHDAHQAENESRHAKAINPERYMPVFDEETLGGIVTWDRIWKILKN
;
A
#
# COMPACT_ATOMS: atom_id res chain seq x y z
N MET A 1 -32.90 65.26 -34.78
CA MET A 1 -33.53 64.13 -35.50
C MET A 1 -32.51 62.99 -35.49
N THR A 2 -32.66 61.80 -34.91
CA THR A 2 -33.79 61.07 -34.29
C THR A 2 -33.21 59.93 -33.42
N ARG A 3 -33.93 59.61 -32.33
CA ARG A 3 -33.84 58.50 -31.34
C ARG A 3 -33.95 57.09 -31.99
N LEU A 4 -33.35 55.93 -31.59
CA LEU A 4 -33.40 55.01 -30.40
C LEU A 4 -32.72 53.64 -30.82
N PRO A 5 -32.62 52.53 -30.04
CA PRO A 5 -32.18 52.31 -28.64
C PRO A 5 -31.27 51.06 -28.37
N LYS A 6 -30.83 51.01 -27.10
CA LYS A 6 -30.14 50.00 -26.25
C LYS A 6 -30.45 48.49 -26.45
N THR A 7 -29.46 47.64 -26.16
CA THR A 7 -29.55 46.52 -25.19
C THR A 7 -28.20 46.26 -24.49
N SER A 8 -28.29 45.88 -23.22
CA SER A 8 -27.21 45.63 -22.24
C SER A 8 -26.93 44.14 -22.09
N VAL A 9 -25.67 43.73 -21.92
CA VAL A 9 -25.30 42.46 -21.23
C VAL A 9 -24.04 42.69 -20.39
N SER A 10 -24.21 42.64 -19.06
CA SER A 10 -23.19 42.40 -18.04
C SER A 10 -22.78 40.91 -18.09
N SER A 11 -21.67 40.37 -17.59
CA SER A 11 -20.84 40.64 -16.42
C SER A 11 -19.66 39.64 -16.47
N SER A 12 -18.69 39.81 -15.56
CA SER A 12 -17.78 38.75 -15.07
C SER A 12 -16.40 38.61 -15.73
N ARG A 13 -15.60 39.67 -15.65
CA ARG A 13 -14.14 39.57 -15.42
C ARG A 13 -13.86 40.13 -14.03
N ASN A 14 -13.54 39.26 -13.06
CA ASN A 14 -12.70 39.55 -11.88
C ASN A 14 -12.86 38.46 -10.82
N ARG A 15 -11.81 37.65 -10.61
CA ARG A 15 -11.26 37.23 -9.29
C ARG A 15 -10.30 36.03 -9.45
N LEU A 16 -9.07 36.29 -9.88
CA LEU A 16 -7.91 35.41 -9.69
C LEU A 16 -6.68 36.27 -9.41
N SER A 17 -6.70 37.01 -8.29
CA SER A 17 -5.49 37.60 -7.72
C SER A 17 -5.60 37.61 -6.20
N LYS A 18 -4.45 37.33 -5.55
CA LYS A 18 -4.19 37.18 -4.10
C LYS A 18 -4.17 35.75 -3.57
N LEU A 19 -3.08 35.03 -3.86
CA LEU A 19 -2.38 34.27 -2.83
C LEU A 19 -0.98 34.89 -2.69
N ASP A 20 -0.80 35.68 -1.64
CA ASP A 20 0.50 36.20 -1.22
C ASP A 20 1.35 35.06 -0.65
N ILE A 21 2.46 34.75 -1.33
CA ILE A 21 3.51 33.87 -0.83
C ILE A 21 4.50 34.77 -0.06
N GLN A 22 4.34 34.86 1.26
CA GLN A 22 5.37 35.40 2.15
C GLN A 22 6.26 34.27 2.65
N THR A 23 7.43 34.14 2.04
CA THR A 23 8.55 33.34 2.55
C THR A 23 9.26 34.11 3.67
N LYS A 24 9.14 33.63 4.91
CA LYS A 24 10.07 33.98 5.99
C LYS A 24 10.60 32.71 6.65
N HIS A 25 11.93 32.58 6.61
CA HIS A 25 12.74 31.67 7.40
C HIS A 25 12.38 31.74 8.89
N ASN A 26 12.08 30.59 9.52
CA ASN A 26 12.58 30.31 10.86
C ASN A 26 12.48 28.82 11.24
N GLN A 27 13.54 28.35 11.87
CA GLN A 27 13.77 26.99 12.37
C GLN A 27 12.69 26.51 13.34
N LYS A 28 12.03 25.41 12.99
CA LYS A 28 11.56 24.35 13.90
C LYS A 28 11.04 23.18 13.06
N TYR A 29 11.95 22.31 12.63
CA TYR A 29 11.59 21.11 11.86
C TYR A 29 11.12 20.03 12.83
N GLY A 30 9.80 19.85 12.92
CA GLY A 30 9.15 18.75 13.60
C GLY A 30 7.89 18.32 12.84
N ASN A 31 7.92 17.10 12.29
CA ASN A 31 6.77 16.21 12.01
C ASN A 31 5.54 16.75 11.25
N ARG A 32 5.68 17.59 10.21
CA ARG A 32 4.51 18.07 9.44
C ARG A 32 4.62 18.13 7.91
N LYS A 33 5.55 17.40 7.26
CA LYS A 33 5.81 17.60 5.82
C LYS A 33 5.29 16.56 4.82
N LEU A 34 4.67 15.45 5.23
CA LEU A 34 4.03 14.53 4.27
C LEU A 34 2.59 14.94 3.92
N ALA A 35 1.82 15.47 4.88
CA ALA A 35 0.45 15.93 4.62
C ALA A 35 0.34 17.15 3.68
N GLN A 36 1.46 17.77 3.29
CA GLN A 36 1.48 18.98 2.44
C GLN A 36 1.88 18.71 0.99
N SER A 37 2.20 17.46 0.62
CA SER A 37 2.54 17.09 -0.77
C SER A 37 1.33 16.72 -1.63
N LEU A 38 0.15 16.62 -1.01
CA LEU A 38 -1.13 16.35 -1.67
C LEU A 38 -1.95 17.64 -1.72
N LEU A 39 -2.62 17.91 -2.85
CA LEU A 39 -3.52 19.06 -2.98
C LEU A 39 -4.74 18.84 -2.07
N MET A 40 -4.63 19.26 -0.81
CA MET A 40 -5.68 19.15 0.18
C MET A 40 -6.63 20.32 0.02
N VAL A 41 -7.87 20.05 -0.41
CA VAL A 41 -8.89 21.08 -0.59
C VAL A 41 -9.88 20.98 0.58
N LYS A 42 -10.16 22.11 1.23
CA LYS A 42 -11.27 22.24 2.18
C LYS A 42 -12.54 22.42 1.36
N LEU A 43 -13.38 21.39 1.31
CA LEU A 43 -14.66 21.42 0.60
C LEU A 43 -15.81 21.18 1.58
N PRO A 44 -16.92 21.92 1.48
CA PRO A 44 -18.13 21.59 2.23
C PRO A 44 -18.67 20.21 1.79
N PRO A 45 -19.35 19.45 2.69
CA PRO A 45 -19.80 18.09 2.41
C PRO A 45 -20.58 17.92 1.10
N LYS A 46 -21.43 18.89 0.76
CA LYS A 46 -22.24 18.86 -0.47
C LYS A 46 -21.38 18.93 -1.75
N GLU A 47 -20.33 19.74 -1.76
CA GLU A 47 -19.42 19.83 -2.91
C GLU A 47 -18.58 18.56 -3.07
N ILE A 48 -18.25 17.88 -1.96
CA ILE A 48 -17.60 16.57 -2.01
C ILE A 48 -18.52 15.54 -2.67
N ASP A 49 -19.81 15.52 -2.31
CA ASP A 49 -20.77 14.57 -2.90
C ASP A 49 -21.05 14.85 -4.38
N ASP A 50 -21.04 16.12 -4.80
CA ASP A 50 -21.19 16.49 -6.20
C ASP A 50 -19.94 16.14 -7.01
N LEU A 51 -18.75 16.38 -6.46
CA LEU A 51 -17.50 16.02 -7.10
C LEU A 51 -17.28 14.50 -7.18
N LYS A 52 -17.75 13.71 -6.22
CA LYS A 52 -17.74 12.24 -6.30
C LYS A 52 -18.51 11.68 -7.50
N LYS A 53 -19.47 12.44 -8.05
CA LYS A 53 -20.19 12.07 -9.28
C LYS A 53 -19.36 12.33 -10.53
N GLU A 54 -18.39 13.24 -10.45
CA GLU A 54 -17.50 13.57 -11.56
C GLU A 54 -16.46 12.46 -11.73
N GLN A 55 -16.53 11.76 -12.86
CA GLN A 55 -15.72 10.59 -13.16
C GLN A 55 -14.21 10.89 -13.33
N PHE A 56 -13.78 12.15 -13.32
CA PHE A 56 -12.42 12.55 -13.65
C PHE A 56 -11.43 12.52 -12.47
N PHE A 57 -11.91 12.51 -11.23
CA PHE A 57 -11.06 12.62 -10.04
C PHE A 57 -11.34 11.48 -9.06
N ARG A 58 -10.28 11.00 -8.39
CA ARG A 58 -10.44 10.12 -7.23
C ARG A 58 -10.39 10.99 -5.97
N PHE A 59 -11.49 10.96 -5.22
CA PHE A 59 -11.59 11.58 -3.91
C PHE A 59 -11.28 10.53 -2.87
N ASN A 60 -10.14 10.66 -2.18
CA ASN A 60 -9.94 9.90 -0.96
C ASN A 60 -10.64 10.65 0.17
N THR A 61 -11.86 10.21 0.48
CA THR A 61 -12.65 10.70 1.62
C THR A 61 -12.77 9.59 2.65
N LYS A 62 -11.67 8.92 3.03
CA LYS A 62 -11.64 8.42 4.40
C LYS A 62 -11.76 9.64 5.31
N GLU A 63 -12.48 9.51 6.43
CA GLU A 63 -12.62 10.60 7.40
C GLU A 63 -11.22 11.04 7.85
N LEU A 64 -10.60 11.97 7.13
CA LEU A 64 -9.35 12.60 7.53
C LEU A 64 -9.56 13.06 8.97
N PRO A 65 -8.57 12.85 9.87
CA PRO A 65 -8.74 13.09 11.29
C PRO A 65 -9.43 14.42 11.50
N LYS A 66 -10.49 14.41 12.29
CA LYS A 66 -11.43 15.52 12.50
C LYS A 66 -10.66 16.72 13.07
N ILE A 67 -10.09 17.55 12.20
CA ILE A 67 -9.41 18.78 12.61
C ILE A 67 -10.50 19.81 12.89
N LEU A 68 -10.59 20.21 14.15
CA LEU A 68 -11.37 21.36 14.56
C LEU A 68 -10.77 22.60 13.87
N ASP A 69 -11.61 23.39 13.21
CA ASP A 69 -11.18 24.71 12.79
C ASP A 69 -10.95 25.62 14.01
N GLU A 70 -10.48 26.84 13.75
CA GLU A 70 -10.24 27.88 14.75
C GLU A 70 -11.47 28.23 15.61
N THR A 71 -12.67 27.78 15.21
CA THR A 71 -13.93 27.95 15.94
C THR A 71 -14.39 26.71 16.71
N GLY A 72 -13.60 25.63 16.69
CA GLY A 72 -13.99 24.35 17.28
C GLY A 72 -14.99 23.55 16.43
N LYS A 73 -15.22 23.94 15.16
CA LYS A 73 -16.17 23.28 14.27
C LYS A 73 -15.47 22.25 13.39
N ARG A 74 -16.12 21.09 13.22
CA ARG A 74 -15.61 19.99 12.40
C ARG A 74 -15.50 20.45 10.94
N THR A 75 -14.31 20.33 10.36
CA THR A 75 -14.07 20.63 8.95
C THR A 75 -13.74 19.34 8.20
N SER A 76 -14.55 18.99 7.19
CA SER A 76 -14.21 17.95 6.22
C SER A 76 -13.13 18.47 5.28
N ARG A 77 -12.17 17.60 4.95
CA ARG A 77 -11.14 17.85 3.94
C ARG A 77 -11.20 16.72 2.93
N ALA A 78 -10.87 17.02 1.69
CA ALA A 78 -10.75 16.02 0.64
C ALA A 78 -9.38 16.16 -0.01
N ILE A 79 -8.75 15.03 -0.30
CA ILE A 79 -7.60 14.99 -1.20
C ILE A 79 -8.14 14.70 -2.59
N VAL A 80 -7.89 15.64 -3.51
CA VAL A 80 -8.24 15.47 -4.92
C VAL A 80 -7.01 15.00 -5.65
N THR A 81 -7.08 13.78 -6.15
CA THR A 81 -6.05 13.20 -7.02
C THR A 81 -6.66 12.92 -8.38
N GLU A 82 -5.80 12.80 -9.39
CA GLU A 82 -6.26 12.27 -10.66
C GLU A 82 -6.92 10.89 -10.50
N ARG A 83 -7.66 10.49 -11.53
CA ARG A 83 -8.28 9.17 -11.53
C ARG A 83 -7.21 8.08 -11.61
N LEU A 84 -7.09 7.33 -10.52
CA LEU A 84 -6.34 6.09 -10.45
C LEU A 84 -7.26 4.88 -10.53
N HIS A 85 -6.77 3.79 -11.12
CA HIS A 85 -7.49 2.54 -11.30
C HIS A 85 -6.84 1.43 -10.48
N PRO A 86 -7.61 0.51 -9.86
CA PRO A 86 -7.03 -0.62 -9.15
C PRO A 86 -6.18 -1.48 -10.10
N ILE A 87 -5.03 -1.95 -9.61
CA ILE A 87 -4.08 -2.71 -10.42
C ILE A 87 -4.68 -4.00 -10.99
N PHE A 88 -5.60 -4.64 -10.26
CA PHE A 88 -6.27 -5.88 -10.68
C PHE A 88 -7.20 -5.71 -11.88
N ARG A 89 -7.48 -4.46 -12.31
CA ARG A 89 -8.25 -4.17 -13.54
C ARG A 89 -7.41 -4.23 -14.82
N LEU A 90 -6.10 -4.45 -14.71
CA LEU A 90 -5.24 -4.55 -15.88
C LEU A 90 -5.55 -5.82 -16.67
N THR A 91 -5.54 -5.67 -18.00
CA THR A 91 -5.78 -6.73 -18.98
C THR A 91 -4.52 -7.09 -19.78
N ASN A 92 -3.37 -6.51 -19.41
CA ASN A 92 -2.07 -6.79 -19.98
C ASN A 92 -1.11 -7.16 -18.84
N LEU A 93 -0.51 -8.36 -18.94
CA LEU A 93 0.34 -8.91 -17.88
C LEU A 93 1.65 -8.13 -17.73
N ASP A 94 2.22 -7.61 -18.81
CA ASP A 94 3.45 -6.80 -18.75
C ASP A 94 3.20 -5.45 -18.08
N HIS A 95 2.06 -4.82 -18.34
CA HIS A 95 1.63 -3.62 -17.61
C HIS A 95 1.43 -3.92 -16.12
N PHE A 96 0.86 -5.08 -15.78
CA PHE A 96 0.71 -5.51 -14.40
C PHE A 96 2.07 -5.66 -13.72
N LYS A 97 3.00 -6.35 -14.39
CA LYS A 97 4.36 -6.54 -13.89
C LYS A 97 5.09 -5.21 -13.71
N GLN A 98 4.98 -4.29 -14.67
CA GLN A 98 5.57 -2.96 -14.57
C GLN A 98 4.99 -2.18 -13.39
N ALA A 99 3.66 -2.19 -13.22
CA ALA A 99 3.00 -1.49 -12.13
C ALA A 99 3.41 -2.01 -10.74
N ILE A 100 3.52 -3.34 -10.56
CA ILE A 100 4.03 -3.93 -9.31
C ILE A 100 5.47 -3.47 -9.05
N ARG A 101 6.34 -3.48 -10.08
CA ARG A 101 7.72 -2.99 -9.94
C ARG A 101 7.77 -1.53 -9.50
N ASP A 102 6.96 -0.66 -10.10
CA ASP A 102 6.90 0.75 -9.74
C ASP A 102 6.44 0.96 -8.29
N ILE A 103 5.42 0.21 -7.87
CA ILE A 103 4.88 0.25 -6.51
C ILE A 103 5.90 -0.22 -5.48
N VAL A 104 6.54 -1.36 -5.73
CA VAL A 104 7.55 -1.94 -4.83
C VAL A 104 8.77 -1.02 -4.72
N LEU A 105 9.21 -0.42 -5.82
CA LEU A 105 10.25 0.62 -5.79
C LEU A 105 9.83 1.84 -4.96
N ALA A 106 8.62 2.36 -5.18
CA ALA A 106 8.13 3.53 -4.46
C ALA A 106 8.00 3.25 -2.96
N HIS A 107 7.56 2.05 -2.58
CA HIS A 107 7.52 1.60 -1.19
C HIS A 107 8.93 1.51 -0.59
N HIS A 108 9.86 0.81 -1.24
CA HIS A 108 11.24 0.69 -0.76
C HIS A 108 11.90 2.06 -0.55
N PHE A 109 11.79 2.95 -1.54
CA PHE A 109 12.32 4.31 -1.42
C PHE A 109 11.67 5.11 -0.30
N SER A 110 10.38 4.87 0.00
CA SER A 110 9.70 5.50 1.12
C SER A 110 10.24 4.98 2.46
N PHE A 111 10.56 3.68 2.54
CA PHE A 111 11.12 3.03 3.72
C PHE A 111 12.55 3.49 4.02
N ILE A 112 13.44 3.54 3.02
CA ILE A 112 14.88 3.84 3.23
C ILE A 112 15.21 5.34 3.31
N ARG A 113 14.23 6.22 3.04
CA ARG A 113 14.43 7.67 3.16
C ARG A 113 14.76 8.06 4.59
N GLU A 114 15.43 9.21 4.77
CA GLU A 114 15.83 9.72 6.09
C GLU A 114 14.67 9.79 7.10
N ALA A 115 13.46 10.08 6.60
CA ALA A 115 12.26 10.15 7.43
C ALA A 115 11.67 8.77 7.78
N ARG A 116 12.06 7.68 7.11
CA ARG A 116 11.53 6.30 7.21
C ARG A 116 10.01 6.24 7.26
N ILE A 117 9.37 6.15 6.09
CA ILE A 117 7.92 6.14 5.95
C ILE A 117 7.46 4.68 5.88
N PHE A 118 6.66 4.25 6.85
CA PHE A 118 6.08 2.91 6.88
C PHE A 118 4.65 2.95 6.34
N HIS A 119 4.35 2.08 5.39
CA HIS A 119 3.00 1.91 4.85
C HIS A 119 2.29 0.79 5.63
N PRO A 120 1.32 1.08 6.49
CA PRO A 120 0.75 0.06 7.39
C PRO A 120 -0.23 -0.90 6.70
N ASP A 121 -0.62 -0.64 5.43
CA ASP A 121 -1.64 -1.43 4.74
C ASP A 121 -1.30 -1.70 3.27
N ILE A 122 -0.38 -2.63 3.03
CA ILE A 122 -0.21 -3.18 1.68
C ILE A 122 -1.41 -4.08 1.37
N SER A 123 -2.35 -3.58 0.58
CA SER A 123 -3.62 -4.25 0.28
C SER A 123 -4.09 -3.99 -1.14
N LEU A 124 -5.01 -4.84 -1.59
CA LEU A 124 -5.60 -4.79 -2.94
C LEU A 124 -6.11 -3.38 -3.32
N ASP A 125 -6.73 -2.69 -2.37
CA ASP A 125 -7.34 -1.37 -2.55
C ASP A 125 -6.35 -0.21 -2.55
N ASN A 126 -5.08 -0.47 -2.25
CA ASN A 126 -4.02 0.54 -2.19
C ASN A 126 -3.04 0.43 -3.35
N LEU A 127 -3.05 -0.67 -4.10
CA LEU A 127 -2.26 -0.85 -5.32
C LEU A 127 -3.02 -0.33 -6.54
N MET A 128 -2.51 0.76 -7.11
CA MET A 128 -3.15 1.51 -8.17
C MET A 128 -2.29 1.65 -9.41
N VAL A 129 -2.93 2.03 -10.51
CA VAL A 129 -2.29 2.41 -11.76
C VAL A 129 -2.89 3.69 -12.31
N ARG A 130 -2.06 4.42 -13.05
CA ARG A 130 -2.45 5.58 -13.84
C ARG A 130 -2.35 5.20 -15.32
N TYR A 131 -3.27 5.69 -16.14
CA TYR A 131 -3.17 5.57 -17.59
C TYR A 131 -2.48 6.81 -18.19
N SER A 132 -1.25 6.59 -18.64
CA SER A 132 -0.41 7.45 -19.46
C SER A 132 -1.10 7.91 -20.76
N GLY A 133 -1.06 9.19 -21.13
CA GLY A 133 -1.43 9.60 -22.50
C GLY A 133 -0.48 9.04 -23.57
N ASP A 134 0.71 8.61 -23.16
CA ASP A 134 1.77 7.97 -23.94
C ASP A 134 1.67 6.43 -23.96
N GLY A 135 0.63 5.87 -23.36
CA GLY A 135 0.45 4.42 -23.23
C GLY A 135 1.17 3.79 -22.05
N ALA A 136 1.94 4.55 -21.26
CA ALA A 136 2.55 4.05 -20.03
C ALA A 136 1.49 3.74 -18.96
N VAL A 137 1.75 2.76 -18.11
CA VAL A 137 0.85 2.38 -17.02
C VAL A 137 1.60 2.39 -15.68
N PRO A 138 2.03 3.57 -15.19
CA PRO A 138 2.82 3.64 -13.97
C PRO A 138 2.01 3.20 -12.76
N GLY A 139 2.64 2.36 -11.93
CA GLY A 139 2.09 1.94 -10.64
C GLY A 139 2.12 3.05 -9.60
N ALA A 140 1.14 3.05 -8.69
CA ALA A 140 1.05 3.99 -7.59
C ALA A 140 0.57 3.28 -6.32
N LEU A 141 1.29 3.48 -5.21
CA LEU A 141 0.83 3.12 -3.88
C LEU A 141 0.06 4.31 -3.29
N ILE A 142 -1.14 4.08 -2.75
CA ILE A 142 -1.96 5.11 -2.11
C ILE A 142 -2.26 4.75 -0.65
N ASP A 143 -2.93 5.67 0.07
CA ASP A 143 -3.40 5.51 1.45
C ASP A 143 -2.30 5.56 2.54
N PHE A 144 -1.44 6.57 2.42
CA PHE A 144 -0.45 6.95 3.45
C PHE A 144 -1.06 7.68 4.67
N ASP A 145 -2.39 7.71 4.82
CA ASP A 145 -3.06 8.47 5.88
C ASP A 145 -2.74 7.90 7.28
N LEU A 146 -2.44 6.61 7.36
CA LEU A 146 -2.00 5.92 8.57
C LEU A 146 -0.49 5.70 8.63
N ALA A 147 0.26 6.23 7.66
CA ALA A 147 1.71 6.04 7.60
C ALA A 147 2.40 6.65 8.82
N SER A 148 3.35 5.91 9.38
CA SER A 148 4.21 6.38 10.45
C SER A 148 5.55 6.85 9.89
N VAL A 149 6.20 7.76 10.62
CA VAL A 149 7.46 8.42 10.23
C VAL A 149 8.43 8.29 11.38
N GLY A 150 9.65 7.81 11.11
CA GLY A 150 10.75 7.74 12.07
C GLY A 150 11.09 6.31 12.50
N VAL A 151 11.25 6.08 13.80
CA VAL A 151 11.37 4.71 14.33
C VAL A 151 9.95 4.22 14.56
N SER A 152 9.61 3.01 14.12
CA SER A 152 8.33 2.37 14.43
C SER A 152 8.21 2.22 15.96
N SER A 153 7.72 3.24 16.65
CA SER A 153 7.64 3.24 18.10
C SER A 153 6.47 2.34 18.52
N SER A 154 6.79 1.31 19.29
CA SER A 154 5.81 0.47 20.00
C SER A 154 4.89 1.31 20.91
N GLU A 155 5.34 2.49 21.34
CA GLU A 155 4.61 3.42 22.21
C GLU A 155 3.50 4.24 21.50
N GLY A 156 3.46 4.26 20.16
CA GLY A 156 2.44 4.99 19.38
C GLY A 156 1.30 4.13 18.85
N HIS A 157 1.48 2.80 18.84
CA HIS A 157 0.56 1.83 18.24
C HIS A 157 -0.05 0.89 19.28
N HIS A 158 -0.36 1.38 20.48
CA HIS A 158 -1.20 0.64 21.41
C HIS A 158 -2.60 0.46 20.81
N GLY A 159 -2.84 -0.72 20.22
CA GLY A 159 -4.19 -1.28 20.03
C GLY A 159 -4.87 -1.01 18.69
N ARG A 160 -4.12 -0.90 17.59
CA ARG A 160 -4.75 -0.80 16.26
C ARG A 160 -4.08 -1.75 15.28
N ARG A 161 -4.69 -2.94 15.10
CA ARG A 161 -4.54 -3.82 13.93
C ARG A 161 -4.94 -3.04 12.67
N THR A 162 -4.15 -2.06 12.28
CA THR A 162 -4.35 -1.30 11.04
C THR A 162 -3.65 -2.06 9.96
N GLY A 163 -4.43 -2.73 9.11
CA GLY A 163 -3.95 -3.54 8.02
C GLY A 163 -5.00 -4.58 7.65
N THR A 164 -5.04 -4.94 6.38
CA THR A 164 -5.94 -5.97 5.88
C THR A 164 -5.41 -7.35 6.30
N ARG A 165 -6.02 -8.02 7.29
CA ARG A 165 -5.50 -9.25 7.93
C ARG A 165 -5.08 -10.34 6.94
N ARG A 166 -5.86 -10.52 5.88
CA ARG A 166 -5.58 -11.41 4.75
C ARG A 166 -4.18 -11.18 4.15
N PHE A 167 -3.72 -9.94 4.08
CA PHE A 167 -2.43 -9.54 3.53
C PHE A 167 -1.37 -9.28 4.60
N MET A 168 -1.72 -9.27 5.88
CA MET A 168 -0.78 -9.03 6.97
C MET A 168 0.26 -10.15 7.08
N ALA A 169 1.52 -9.79 7.35
CA ALA A 169 2.61 -10.74 7.60
C ALA A 169 2.35 -11.62 8.84
N ILE A 170 2.88 -12.84 8.85
CA ILE A 170 2.72 -13.79 9.96
C ILE A 170 3.19 -13.18 11.29
N ASP A 171 4.36 -12.54 11.31
CA ASP A 171 4.91 -11.91 12.52
C ASP A 171 3.99 -10.85 13.14
N LEU A 172 3.28 -10.09 12.32
CA LEU A 172 2.34 -9.06 12.77
C LEU A 172 1.03 -9.67 13.30
N LEU A 173 0.65 -10.86 12.81
CA LEU A 173 -0.49 -11.62 13.32
C LEU A 173 -0.17 -12.31 14.66
N GLU A 174 1.07 -12.78 14.84
CA GLU A 174 1.53 -13.44 16.06
C GLU A 174 1.94 -12.45 17.16
N ASN A 175 2.54 -11.32 16.78
CA ASN A 175 3.00 -10.29 17.70
C ASN A 175 2.78 -8.88 17.13
N GLU A 176 1.62 -8.32 17.49
CA GLU A 176 1.19 -6.97 17.12
C GLU A 176 2.11 -5.86 17.63
N THR A 177 2.95 -6.13 18.64
CA THR A 177 3.85 -5.11 19.23
C THR A 177 5.23 -5.09 18.59
N SER A 178 5.47 -5.93 17.58
CA SER A 178 6.74 -5.96 16.87
C SER A 178 7.01 -4.62 16.19
N PRO A 179 8.24 -4.07 16.28
CA PRO A 179 8.66 -2.95 15.44
C PRO A 179 8.40 -3.29 13.97
N HIS A 180 7.87 -2.35 13.19
CA HIS A 180 7.56 -2.59 11.79
C HIS A 180 8.85 -2.73 10.98
N LEU A 181 9.00 -3.86 10.30
CA LEU A 181 10.13 -4.17 9.44
C LEU A 181 9.69 -4.20 7.98
N GLU A 182 10.57 -3.81 7.06
CA GLU A 182 10.27 -3.81 5.62
C GLU A 182 9.85 -5.19 5.10
N ARG A 183 10.45 -6.26 5.68
CA ARG A 183 10.13 -7.64 5.33
C ARG A 183 8.66 -8.01 5.54
N PHE A 184 7.96 -7.36 6.48
CA PHE A 184 6.53 -7.58 6.67
C PHE A 184 5.73 -7.09 5.47
N ASP A 185 6.16 -5.97 4.87
CA ASP A 185 5.51 -5.43 3.68
C ASP A 185 5.85 -6.29 2.46
N TRP A 186 7.05 -6.86 2.38
CA TRP A 186 7.41 -7.84 1.34
C TRP A 186 6.53 -9.09 1.38
N GLU A 187 6.26 -9.63 2.58
CA GLU A 187 5.33 -10.76 2.74
C GLU A 187 3.91 -10.35 2.35
N SER A 188 3.50 -9.12 2.68
CA SER A 188 2.21 -8.56 2.30
C SER A 188 2.04 -8.44 0.78
N PHE A 189 3.08 -7.96 0.07
CA PHE A 189 3.08 -7.93 -1.40
C PHE A 189 2.94 -9.33 -2.01
N PHE A 190 3.61 -10.34 -1.43
CA PHE A 190 3.45 -11.73 -1.86
C PHE A 190 2.00 -12.19 -1.75
N TYR A 191 1.33 -11.98 -0.61
CA TYR A 191 -0.07 -12.34 -0.44
C TYR A 191 -1.01 -11.60 -1.41
N VAL A 192 -0.77 -10.30 -1.65
CA VAL A 192 -1.56 -9.52 -2.61
C VAL A 192 -1.39 -10.05 -4.04
N ILE A 193 -0.16 -10.37 -4.45
CA ILE A 193 0.12 -10.93 -5.78
C ILE A 193 -0.58 -12.28 -5.96
N CYS A 194 -0.50 -13.17 -4.96
CA CYS A 194 -1.22 -14.44 -4.99
C CYS A 194 -2.73 -14.26 -5.07
N TRP A 195 -3.28 -13.37 -4.24
CA TRP A 195 -4.72 -13.08 -4.26
C TRP A 195 -5.20 -12.57 -5.62
N ILE A 196 -4.45 -11.62 -6.21
CA ILE A 196 -4.78 -11.12 -7.56
C ILE A 196 -4.69 -12.24 -8.59
N GLY A 197 -3.62 -13.06 -8.51
CA GLY A 197 -3.37 -14.15 -9.43
C GLY A 197 -4.45 -15.23 -9.45
N THR A 198 -5.13 -15.45 -8.31
CA THR A 198 -6.19 -16.46 -8.19
C THR A 198 -7.60 -15.89 -8.39
N HIS A 199 -7.86 -14.64 -7.98
CA HIS A 199 -9.23 -14.06 -7.97
C HIS A 199 -9.56 -13.18 -9.15
N TYR A 200 -8.60 -12.85 -10.03
CA TYR A 200 -8.86 -11.96 -11.17
C TYR A 200 -8.38 -12.58 -12.47
N SER A 201 -9.10 -12.32 -13.55
CA SER A 201 -8.72 -12.67 -14.92
C SER A 201 -9.19 -11.58 -15.87
N TYR A 202 -8.29 -11.06 -16.72
CA TYR A 202 -8.58 -9.98 -17.67
C TYR A 202 -9.37 -8.81 -17.04
N GLY A 203 -8.87 -8.30 -15.93
CA GLY A 203 -9.45 -7.13 -15.25
C GLY A 203 -10.78 -7.37 -14.52
N THR A 204 -11.24 -8.62 -14.46
CA THR A 204 -12.53 -9.02 -13.88
C THR A 204 -12.31 -10.02 -12.75
N GLU A 205 -13.07 -9.87 -11.67
CA GLU A 205 -13.07 -10.85 -10.58
C GLU A 205 -13.72 -12.16 -11.03
N VAL A 206 -13.10 -13.28 -10.70
CA VAL A 206 -13.61 -14.62 -11.01
C VAL A 206 -14.17 -15.27 -9.74
N GLN A 207 -15.17 -16.13 -9.91
CA GLN A 207 -15.69 -16.93 -8.80
C GLN A 207 -14.71 -18.08 -8.53
N THR A 208 -14.13 -18.13 -7.34
CA THR A 208 -13.18 -19.15 -6.89
C THR A 208 -13.21 -19.25 -5.37
N ASP A 209 -12.80 -20.40 -4.84
CA ASP A 209 -12.52 -20.68 -3.43
C ASP A 209 -11.00 -20.69 -3.13
N ALA A 210 -10.18 -20.33 -4.12
CA ALA A 210 -8.73 -20.37 -4.01
C ALA A 210 -8.24 -19.40 -2.92
N LEU A 211 -7.57 -19.93 -1.90
CA LEU A 211 -7.04 -19.15 -0.76
C LEU A 211 -8.12 -18.57 0.18
N ASP A 212 -9.35 -19.09 0.18
CA ASP A 212 -10.42 -18.70 1.11
C ASP A 212 -9.98 -18.75 2.58
N GLU A 213 -9.04 -19.63 2.92
CA GLU A 213 -8.47 -19.73 4.27
C GLU A 213 -7.80 -18.44 4.73
N LEU A 214 -7.33 -17.60 3.80
CA LEU A 214 -6.76 -16.29 4.11
C LEU A 214 -7.82 -15.26 4.49
N ASP A 215 -9.10 -15.51 4.20
CA ASP A 215 -10.21 -14.62 4.54
C ASP A 215 -10.82 -14.89 5.91
N THR A 216 -10.20 -15.77 6.70
CA THR A 216 -10.67 -16.04 8.06
C THR A 216 -10.32 -14.90 9.02
N ASP A 217 -11.26 -14.54 9.89
CA ASP A 217 -11.02 -13.61 11.00
C ASP A 217 -10.40 -14.27 12.25
N VAL A 218 -10.07 -15.56 12.17
CA VAL A 218 -9.53 -16.34 13.29
C VAL A 218 -8.02 -16.52 13.11
N ASP A 219 -7.19 -15.79 13.87
CA ASP A 219 -5.72 -15.84 13.72
C ASP A 219 -5.16 -17.26 13.90
N LYS A 220 -5.78 -18.07 14.76
CA LYS A 220 -5.43 -19.49 14.98
C LYS A 220 -5.63 -20.38 13.75
N LEU A 221 -6.40 -19.93 12.77
CA LEU A 221 -6.58 -20.59 11.47
C LEU A 221 -5.75 -19.89 10.40
N LEU A 222 -5.73 -18.55 10.41
CA LEU A 222 -5.02 -17.74 9.41
C LEU A 222 -3.51 -17.97 9.40
N VAL A 223 -2.87 -18.00 10.57
CA VAL A 223 -1.41 -18.15 10.67
C VAL A 223 -0.95 -19.52 10.14
N PRO A 224 -1.53 -20.66 10.56
CA PRO A 224 -1.19 -21.96 9.97
C PRO A 224 -1.41 -22.04 8.45
N SER A 225 -2.48 -21.44 7.92
CA SER A 225 -2.73 -21.42 6.47
C SER A 225 -1.68 -20.62 5.71
N LYS A 226 -1.27 -19.46 6.24
CA LYS A 226 -0.15 -18.67 5.69
C LYS A 226 1.17 -19.43 5.76
N GLN A 227 1.48 -20.06 6.89
CA GLN A 227 2.67 -20.90 7.04
C GLN A 227 2.67 -22.02 6.00
N LEU A 228 1.55 -22.74 5.82
CA LEU A 228 1.40 -23.80 4.82
C LEU A 228 1.62 -23.29 3.39
N MET A 229 1.09 -22.11 3.08
CA MET A 229 1.29 -21.43 1.81
C MET A 229 2.78 -21.15 1.55
N LEU A 230 3.55 -20.80 2.58
CA LEU A 230 5.00 -20.57 2.47
C LEU A 230 5.81 -21.88 2.47
N VAL A 231 5.40 -22.93 3.19
CA VAL A 231 6.18 -24.19 3.27
C VAL A 231 5.93 -25.21 2.16
N GLY A 232 4.94 -24.98 1.30
CA GLY A 232 4.48 -25.98 0.34
C GLY A 232 5.35 -26.14 -0.90
N PHE A 233 6.46 -26.89 -0.83
CA PHE A 233 6.91 -27.69 -1.97
C PHE A 233 5.79 -28.69 -2.31
N GLY A 234 4.89 -28.30 -3.23
CA GLY A 234 3.70 -29.07 -3.61
C GLY A 234 2.36 -28.43 -3.25
N SER A 235 2.31 -27.18 -2.74
CA SER A 235 1.05 -26.43 -2.79
C SER A 235 0.74 -26.12 -4.25
N PRO A 236 -0.47 -26.39 -4.75
CA PRO A 236 -0.74 -26.25 -6.17
C PRO A 236 -1.07 -24.78 -6.49
N LEU A 237 -0.33 -23.83 -5.91
CA LEU A 237 -0.53 -22.40 -6.18
C LEU A 237 -0.49 -22.12 -7.69
N ASP A 238 0.32 -22.86 -8.45
CA ASP A 238 0.38 -22.78 -9.91
C ASP A 238 -0.94 -23.17 -10.60
N ILE A 239 -1.70 -24.12 -10.04
CA ILE A 239 -3.00 -24.54 -10.57
C ILE A 239 -4.13 -23.63 -10.13
N LEU A 240 -3.95 -22.91 -9.01
CA LEU A 240 -4.95 -21.96 -8.50
C LEU A 240 -4.96 -20.65 -9.28
N PHE A 241 -3.87 -20.29 -9.97
CA PHE A 241 -3.79 -19.05 -10.73
C PHE A 241 -4.70 -19.11 -11.96
N THR A 242 -5.38 -17.99 -12.24
CA THR A 242 -6.19 -17.84 -13.44
C THR A 242 -5.34 -17.91 -14.70
N ASP A 243 -5.93 -18.28 -15.84
CA ASP A 243 -5.21 -18.39 -17.12
C ASP A 243 -4.41 -17.14 -17.47
N PHE A 244 -4.94 -15.96 -17.14
CA PHE A 244 -4.28 -14.68 -17.40
C PHE A 244 -3.02 -14.48 -16.56
N TYR A 245 -3.06 -14.82 -15.26
CA TYR A 245 -1.93 -14.63 -14.35
C TYR A 245 -1.03 -15.86 -14.22
N LYS A 246 -1.39 -17.01 -14.80
CA LYS A 246 -0.60 -18.25 -14.70
C LYS A 246 0.89 -18.10 -15.03
N PRO A 247 1.32 -17.31 -16.03
CA PRO A 247 2.75 -17.09 -16.27
C PRO A 247 3.47 -16.39 -15.10
N LEU A 248 2.74 -15.59 -14.31
CA LEU A 248 3.29 -14.87 -13.15
C LEU A 248 3.81 -15.82 -12.07
N TYR A 249 3.18 -16.99 -11.94
CA TYR A 249 3.59 -17.99 -10.94
C TYR A 249 5.06 -18.36 -11.12
N TRP A 250 5.40 -18.77 -12.34
CA TRP A 250 6.76 -19.21 -12.68
C TRP A 250 7.75 -18.07 -12.80
N THR A 251 7.31 -16.83 -13.08
CA THR A 251 8.23 -15.71 -13.15
C THR A 251 8.60 -15.15 -11.78
N TRP A 252 7.65 -15.06 -10.84
CA TRP A 252 7.87 -14.39 -9.54
C TRP A 252 7.44 -15.22 -8.34
N VAL A 253 6.24 -15.79 -8.36
CA VAL A 253 5.61 -16.35 -7.14
C VAL A 253 6.39 -17.54 -6.61
N TYR A 254 6.88 -18.41 -7.48
CA TYR A 254 7.71 -19.54 -7.10
C TYR A 254 8.97 -19.10 -6.35
N ASP A 255 9.72 -18.15 -6.91
CA ASP A 255 10.96 -17.66 -6.29
C ASP A 255 10.69 -16.89 -4.99
N LEU A 256 9.60 -16.10 -4.92
CA LEU A 256 9.18 -15.42 -3.70
C LEU A 256 8.79 -16.42 -2.61
N GLN A 257 7.97 -17.42 -2.96
CA GLN A 257 7.54 -18.48 -2.05
C GLN A 257 8.75 -19.25 -1.51
N SER A 258 9.68 -19.67 -2.38
CA SER A 258 10.91 -20.35 -1.98
C SER A 258 11.76 -19.50 -1.06
N MET A 259 11.88 -18.19 -1.32
CA MET A 259 12.65 -17.29 -0.48
C MET A 259 12.04 -17.16 0.93
N PHE A 260 10.72 -16.99 1.04
CA PHE A 260 10.05 -16.93 2.34
C PHE A 260 10.07 -18.28 3.07
N HIS A 261 9.97 -19.39 2.34
CA HIS A 261 10.14 -20.74 2.88
C HIS A 261 11.48 -20.89 3.59
N ASP A 262 12.57 -20.65 2.86
CA ASP A 262 13.93 -20.80 3.37
C ASP A 262 14.17 -19.89 4.59
N ALA A 263 13.60 -18.68 4.56
CA ALA A 263 13.74 -17.69 5.61
C ALA A 263 13.04 -18.11 6.92
N HIS A 264 11.78 -18.54 6.85
CA HIS A 264 11.07 -19.04 8.03
C HIS A 264 11.61 -20.37 8.52
N GLN A 265 12.13 -21.22 7.63
CA GLN A 265 12.84 -22.43 8.04
C GLN A 265 14.09 -22.08 8.85
N ALA A 266 14.93 -21.17 8.36
CA ALA A 266 16.12 -20.72 9.07
C ALA A 266 15.80 -20.10 10.44
N GLU A 267 14.72 -19.32 10.52
CA GLU A 267 14.22 -18.77 11.78
C GLU A 267 13.81 -19.87 12.77
N ASN A 268 13.02 -20.85 12.31
CA ASN A 268 12.58 -21.97 13.14
C ASN A 268 13.77 -22.81 13.65
N GLU A 269 14.76 -23.07 12.80
CA GLU A 269 15.99 -23.76 13.18
C GLU A 269 16.78 -22.97 14.25
N SER A 270 16.89 -21.66 14.09
CA SER A 270 17.52 -20.75 15.06
C SER A 270 16.79 -20.77 16.41
N ARG A 271 15.45 -20.63 16.40
CA ARG A 271 14.60 -20.70 17.60
C ARG A 271 14.73 -22.06 18.30
N HIS A 272 14.73 -23.15 17.53
CA HIS A 272 14.86 -24.51 18.06
C HIS A 272 16.23 -24.76 18.71
N ALA A 273 17.32 -24.35 18.05
CA ALA A 273 18.66 -24.50 18.58
C ALA A 273 18.87 -23.71 19.88
N LYS A 274 18.29 -22.49 19.97
CA LYS A 274 18.28 -21.67 21.19
C LYS A 274 17.49 -22.32 22.34
N ALA A 275 16.38 -23.00 22.01
CA ALA A 275 15.57 -23.73 23.00
C ALA A 275 16.28 -24.97 23.56
N ILE A 276 17.04 -25.68 22.72
CA ILE A 276 17.79 -26.89 23.14
C ILE A 276 19.00 -26.54 24.00
N ASN A 277 19.74 -25.49 23.65
CA ASN A 277 20.96 -25.13 24.38
C ASN A 277 21.04 -23.61 24.61
N PRO A 278 20.35 -23.08 25.63
CA PRO A 278 20.30 -21.65 25.90
C PRO A 278 21.65 -21.02 26.27
N GLU A 279 22.58 -21.82 26.81
CA GLU A 279 23.90 -21.35 27.27
C GLU A 279 24.97 -21.39 26.17
N ARG A 280 24.70 -22.09 25.06
CA ARG A 280 25.62 -22.13 23.91
C ARG A 280 25.57 -20.78 23.19
N TYR A 281 26.75 -20.18 23.00
CA TYR A 281 26.88 -19.03 22.12
C TYR A 281 26.37 -19.39 20.71
N MET A 282 25.31 -18.70 20.31
CA MET A 282 24.74 -18.76 18.98
C MET A 282 24.84 -17.36 18.34
N PRO A 283 25.13 -17.27 17.03
CA PRO A 283 25.00 -16.01 16.32
C PRO A 283 23.60 -15.43 16.53
N VAL A 284 23.51 -14.11 16.71
CA VAL A 284 22.23 -13.41 16.76
C VAL A 284 21.56 -13.58 15.41
N PHE A 285 20.31 -14.05 15.41
CA PHE A 285 19.53 -14.17 14.19
C PHE A 285 19.18 -12.77 13.66
N ASP A 286 19.34 -12.57 12.36
CA ASP A 286 19.00 -11.31 11.71
C ASP A 286 17.48 -11.21 11.53
N GLU A 287 16.82 -10.60 12.51
CA GLU A 287 15.37 -10.37 12.48
C GLU A 287 14.94 -9.39 11.38
N GLU A 288 15.82 -8.48 10.93
CA GLU A 288 15.48 -7.44 9.95
C GLU A 288 15.27 -8.05 8.55
N THR A 289 16.11 -9.04 8.20
CA THR A 289 16.09 -9.68 6.89
C THR A 289 15.77 -11.19 6.96
N LEU A 290 15.25 -11.65 8.10
CA LEU A 290 14.89 -13.04 8.35
C LEU A 290 16.06 -14.00 8.01
N GLY A 291 17.20 -13.77 8.64
CA GLY A 291 18.42 -14.55 8.49
C GLY A 291 19.30 -14.20 7.28
N GLY A 292 19.19 -12.98 6.73
CA GLY A 292 19.93 -12.58 5.52
C GLY A 292 19.25 -13.00 4.22
N ILE A 293 18.02 -13.53 4.29
CA ILE A 293 17.33 -14.20 3.18
C ILE A 293 16.32 -13.26 2.52
N VAL A 294 15.52 -12.53 3.29
CA VAL A 294 14.51 -11.59 2.80
C VAL A 294 15.12 -10.19 2.72
N THR A 295 15.77 -9.90 1.60
CA THR A 295 16.47 -8.63 1.36
C THR A 295 15.91 -7.91 0.13
N TRP A 296 16.02 -6.57 0.10
CA TRP A 296 15.66 -5.77 -1.06
C TRP A 296 16.29 -6.28 -2.35
N ASP A 297 17.60 -6.58 -2.35
CA ASP A 297 18.30 -7.00 -3.56
C ASP A 297 17.74 -8.32 -4.12
N ARG A 298 17.34 -9.25 -3.25
CA ARG A 298 16.70 -10.51 -3.66
C ARG A 298 15.29 -10.28 -4.18
N ILE A 299 14.46 -9.53 -3.45
CA ILE A 299 13.10 -9.14 -3.89
C ILE A 299 13.17 -8.48 -5.27
N TRP A 300 14.04 -7.49 -5.42
CA TRP A 300 14.16 -6.72 -6.65
C TRP A 300 14.72 -7.54 -7.81
N LYS A 301 15.62 -8.51 -7.53
CA LYS A 301 16.11 -9.45 -8.53
C LYS A 301 14.98 -10.33 -9.08
N ILE A 302 14.11 -10.86 -8.21
CA ILE A 302 12.98 -11.69 -8.62
C ILE A 302 12.02 -10.89 -9.49
N LEU A 303 11.65 -9.68 -9.06
CA LEU A 303 10.67 -8.85 -9.77
C LEU A 303 11.16 -8.31 -11.13
N LYS A 304 12.47 -8.38 -11.43
CA LYS A 304 13.03 -7.98 -12.73
C LYS A 304 12.88 -9.04 -13.83
N ASN A 305 12.62 -10.30 -13.47
CA ASN A 305 12.36 -11.38 -14.43
C ASN A 305 10.98 -11.22 -15.08
#